data_AF-A0A812Y9Y8-F1
#
_entry.id   AF-A0A812Y9Y8-F1
#
_cell.length_a   1.000
_cell.length_b   1.000
_cell.length_c   1.000
_cell.angle_alpha   90.00
_cell.angle_beta   90.00
_cell.angle_gamma   90.00
#
_symmetry.space_group_name_H-M   'P 1'
#
loop_
_entity.id
_entity.type
_entity.pdbx_description
1 polymer ?
#
loop_
_entity_poly.entity_id
_entity_poly.type
_entity_poly.pdbx_seq_one_letter_code
_entity_poly.pdbx_strand_id
1 'polypeptide(L)'
;FDAKDGNRATFRFRGQHFQTCITKAGTRHAAEVIARACWMRFEDGEDKDAVTAFRNRCYEAVSSHDAESAKRPRISRPNDNKEVMQLDMMRFRLGLPATSAVDACDTMASEELHSLLRRTSARKPF
;
A
#
# COMPACT_ATOMS: atom_id res chain seq x y z
N PHE A 1 -8.53 -3.02 19.42
CA PHE A 1 -8.04 -1.73 19.94
C PHE A 1 -9.01 -1.26 21.00
N ASP A 2 -8.67 -1.43 22.28
CA ASP A 2 -9.54 -1.03 23.40
C ASP A 2 -9.36 0.47 23.67
N ALA A 3 -10.25 1.29 23.12
CA ALA A 3 -10.27 2.73 23.38
C ALA A 3 -11.03 3.00 24.70
N LYS A 4 -10.40 2.71 25.85
CA LYS A 4 -11.01 3.04 27.16
C LYS A 4 -10.98 4.54 27.48
N ASP A 5 -10.03 5.26 26.88
CA ASP A 5 -9.97 6.72 26.91
C ASP A 5 -10.03 7.18 25.45
N GLY A 6 -11.06 7.93 25.05
CA GLY A 6 -11.36 8.31 23.66
C GLY A 6 -10.29 9.11 22.91
N ASN A 7 -9.05 9.15 23.42
CA ASN A 7 -7.91 9.87 22.87
C ASN A 7 -6.71 8.96 22.51
N ARG A 8 -6.78 7.65 22.79
CA ARG A 8 -5.66 6.71 22.59
C ARG A 8 -6.13 5.39 21.99
N ALA A 9 -5.40 4.91 20.98
CA ALA A 9 -5.55 3.56 20.46
C ALA A 9 -4.39 2.69 20.96
N THR A 10 -4.72 1.63 21.68
CA THR A 10 -3.75 0.73 22.33
C THR A 10 -3.93 -0.71 21.85
N PHE A 11 -2.82 -1.45 21.87
CA PHE A 11 -2.80 -2.89 21.62
C PHE A 11 -1.69 -3.57 22.43
N ARG A 12 -1.78 -4.90 22.53
CA ARG A 12 -0.78 -5.74 23.18
C ARG A 12 -0.22 -6.72 22.17
N PHE A 13 1.10 -6.79 22.05
CA PHE A 13 1.79 -7.72 21.18
C PHE A 13 2.83 -8.50 21.99
N ARG A 14 2.70 -9.84 22.08
CA ARG A 14 3.62 -10.71 22.84
C ARG A 14 3.93 -10.20 24.26
N GLY A 15 2.93 -9.68 24.97
CA GLY A 15 3.08 -9.11 26.31
C GLY A 15 3.59 -7.66 26.36
N GLN A 16 4.04 -7.09 25.24
CA GLN A 16 4.42 -5.69 25.14
C GLN A 16 3.19 -4.81 24.90
N HIS A 17 3.02 -3.78 25.72
CA HIS A 17 1.95 -2.80 25.55
C HIS A 17 2.41 -1.65 24.65
N PHE A 18 1.66 -1.39 23.58
CA PHE A 18 1.95 -0.31 22.64
C PHE A 18 0.75 0.65 22.52
N GLN A 19 1.07 1.94 22.38
CA GLN A 19 0.09 3.02 22.37
C GLN A 19 0.35 4.00 21.24
N THR A 20 -0.74 4.40 20.58
CA THR A 20 -0.81 5.50 19.62
C THR A 20 -1.76 6.58 20.14
N CYS A 21 -1.45 7.84 19.86
CA CYS A 21 -2.19 9.00 20.36
C CYS A 21 -3.00 9.64 19.23
N ILE A 22 -4.30 9.84 19.47
CA ILE A 22 -5.20 10.48 18.51
C ILE A 22 -4.81 11.94 18.30
N THR A 23 -4.39 12.65 19.36
CA THR A 23 -3.90 14.05 19.25
C THR A 23 -2.75 14.24 18.27
N LYS A 24 -1.89 13.23 18.11
CA LYS A 24 -0.74 13.28 17.20
C LYS A 24 -1.11 12.86 15.78
N ALA A 25 -2.10 11.99 15.64
CA ALA A 25 -2.60 11.52 14.35
C ALA A 25 -3.70 12.43 13.75
N GLY A 26 -4.21 13.40 14.52
CA GLY A 26 -5.32 14.28 14.13
C GLY A 26 -6.70 13.63 14.25
N THR A 27 -6.87 12.40 13.75
CA THR A 27 -8.16 11.69 13.78
C THR A 27 -8.05 10.32 14.44
N ARG A 28 -9.19 9.83 14.98
CA ARG A 28 -9.28 8.48 15.54
C ARG A 28 -8.94 7.41 14.51
N HIS A 29 -9.47 7.57 13.30
CA HIS A 29 -9.22 6.62 12.21
C HIS A 29 -7.73 6.56 11.84
N ALA A 30 -7.05 7.70 11.73
CA ALA A 30 -5.61 7.74 11.46
C ALA A 30 -4.81 7.04 12.56
N ALA A 31 -5.15 7.27 13.84
CA ALA A 31 -4.49 6.58 14.94
C ALA A 31 -4.67 5.04 14.86
N GLU A 32 -5.87 4.56 14.53
CA GLU A 32 -6.13 3.12 14.35
C GLU A 32 -5.35 2.52 13.16
N VAL A 33 -5.23 3.26 12.05
CA VAL A 33 -4.42 2.85 10.89
C VAL A 33 -2.95 2.73 11.26
N ILE A 34 -2.40 3.75 11.94
CA ILE A 34 -1.00 3.73 12.42
C ILE A 34 -0.79 2.56 13.37
N ALA A 35 -1.74 2.30 14.27
CA ALA A 35 -1.64 1.20 15.21
C ALA A 35 -1.64 -0.18 14.51
N ARG A 36 -2.46 -0.36 13.47
CA ARG A 36 -2.42 -1.57 12.61
C ARG A 36 -1.10 -1.71 11.87
N ALA A 37 -0.56 -0.61 11.31
CA ALA A 37 0.73 -0.66 10.63
C ALA A 37 1.88 -1.02 11.58
N CYS A 38 1.85 -0.50 12.81
CA CYS A 38 2.81 -0.87 13.86
C CYS A 38 2.69 -2.36 14.24
N TRP A 39 1.48 -2.94 14.23
CA TRP A 39 1.29 -4.36 14.48
C TRP A 39 1.97 -5.23 13.42
N MET A 40 1.82 -4.90 12.14
CA MET A 40 2.45 -5.66 11.05
C MET A 40 3.99 -5.65 11.19
N ARG A 41 4.56 -4.50 11.56
CA ARG A 41 6.01 -4.38 11.82
C ARG A 41 6.48 -5.26 12.98
N PHE A 42 5.66 -5.36 14.02
CA PHE A 42 5.93 -6.28 15.13
C PHE A 42 5.83 -7.75 14.71
N GLU A 43 4.95 -8.11 13.76
CA GLU A 43 4.87 -9.45 13.18
C GLU A 43 6.10 -9.79 12.33
N ASP A 44 6.65 -8.79 11.62
CA ASP A 44 7.92 -8.90 10.88
C ASP A 44 9.15 -9.07 11.81
N GLY A 45 8.96 -8.97 13.13
CA GLY A 45 10.00 -9.15 14.12
C GLY A 45 10.84 -7.91 14.40
N GLU A 46 10.37 -6.72 14.02
CA GLU A 46 11.05 -5.47 14.37
C GLU A 46 11.03 -5.20 15.89
N ASP A 47 12.12 -4.60 16.39
CA ASP A 47 12.22 -4.18 17.78
C ASP A 47 11.28 -3.02 18.11
N LYS A 48 10.93 -2.90 19.39
CA LYS A 48 10.06 -1.84 19.91
C LYS A 48 10.56 -0.43 19.55
N ASP A 49 11.87 -0.22 19.54
CA ASP A 49 12.47 1.08 19.21
C ASP A 49 12.32 1.41 17.73
N ALA A 50 12.49 0.41 16.85
CA ALA A 50 12.28 0.55 15.41
C ALA A 50 10.80 0.87 15.11
N VAL A 51 9.87 0.15 15.75
CA VAL A 51 8.43 0.40 15.61
C VAL A 51 8.03 1.77 16.19
N THR A 52 8.70 2.22 17.26
CA THR A 52 8.48 3.56 17.84
C THR A 52 8.96 4.65 16.89
N ALA A 53 10.11 4.47 16.25
CA ALA A 53 10.60 5.39 15.23
C ALA A 53 9.68 5.40 14.00
N PHE A 54 9.18 4.24 13.56
CA PHE A 54 8.19 4.13 12.49
C PHE A 54 6.91 4.90 12.82
N ARG A 55 6.37 4.73 14.03
CA ARG A 55 5.20 5.48 14.50
C ARG A 55 5.43 7.00 14.44
N ASN A 56 6.59 7.48 14.83
CA ASN A 56 6.91 8.92 14.78
C ASN A 56 6.93 9.43 13.33
N ARG A 57 7.55 8.68 12.41
CA ARG A 57 7.52 8.99 10.96
C ARG A 57 6.09 9.00 10.42
N CYS A 58 5.21 8.11 10.89
CA CYS A 58 3.81 8.13 10.49
C CYS A 58 3.09 9.39 10.96
N TYR A 59 3.36 9.90 12.17
CA TYR A 59 2.77 11.18 12.62
C TYR A 59 3.22 12.36 11.75
N GLU A 60 4.50 12.41 11.40
CA GLU A 60 5.05 13.43 10.49
C GLU A 60 4.40 13.37 9.11
N ALA A 61 4.25 12.16 8.56
CA ALA A 61 3.61 11.94 7.27
C ALA A 61 2.13 12.38 7.29
N VAL A 62 1.37 12.01 8.33
CA VAL A 62 -0.04 12.40 8.45
C VAL A 62 -0.19 13.92 8.54
N SER A 63 0.65 14.58 9.35
CA SER A 63 0.64 16.05 9.44
C SER A 63 0.97 16.74 8.11
N SER A 64 1.76 16.09 7.25
CA SER A 64 2.14 16.60 5.92
C SER A 64 1.08 16.31 4.86
N HIS A 65 0.35 15.19 4.99
CA HIS A 65 -0.66 14.78 4.05
C HIS A 65 -1.97 15.58 4.14
N ASP A 66 -2.28 16.23 5.26
CA ASP A 66 -3.39 17.18 5.29
C ASP A 66 -3.14 18.37 4.35
N ALA A 67 -1.88 18.75 4.11
CA ALA A 67 -1.51 19.78 3.15
C ALA A 67 -1.46 19.25 1.70
N GLU A 68 -0.99 18.02 1.49
CA GLU A 68 -0.75 17.47 0.14
C GLU A 68 -1.94 16.65 -0.42
N SER A 69 -2.83 16.12 0.42
CA SER A 69 -4.04 15.41 0.00
C SER A 69 -5.07 16.35 -0.66
N ALA A 70 -4.94 17.66 -0.46
CA ALA A 70 -5.65 18.66 -1.26
C ALA A 70 -5.21 18.67 -2.74
N LYS A 71 -4.02 18.14 -3.08
CA LYS A 71 -3.48 18.14 -4.44
C LYS A 71 -3.49 16.78 -5.14
N ARG A 72 -3.63 15.67 -4.42
CA ARG A 72 -3.79 14.37 -5.09
C ARG A 72 -5.12 14.38 -5.84
N PRO A 73 -5.12 14.20 -7.16
CA PRO A 73 -6.37 13.98 -7.87
C PRO A 73 -6.99 12.77 -7.20
N ARG A 74 -8.19 12.92 -6.62
CA ARG A 74 -9.03 11.75 -6.43
C ARG A 74 -9.09 11.12 -7.81
N ILE A 75 -8.57 9.91 -7.97
CA ILE A 75 -8.93 9.11 -9.13
C ILE A 75 -10.45 9.03 -9.03
N SER A 76 -11.11 9.81 -9.88
CA SER A 76 -12.55 9.80 -10.02
C SER A 76 -12.91 8.34 -10.19
N ARG A 77 -13.91 7.85 -9.44
CA ARG A 77 -14.61 6.65 -9.88
C ARG A 77 -14.88 6.81 -11.38
N PRO A 78 -14.56 5.80 -12.21
CA PRO A 78 -14.73 5.94 -13.65
C PRO A 78 -16.16 6.38 -13.93
N ASN A 79 -16.25 7.43 -14.74
CA ASN A 79 -17.41 8.25 -15.04
C ASN A 79 -18.63 7.39 -15.43
N ASP A 80 -19.85 7.77 -15.03
CA ASP A 80 -21.11 7.09 -15.41
C ASP A 80 -21.52 7.37 -16.88
N ASN A 81 -20.54 7.61 -17.75
CA ASN A 81 -20.79 7.87 -19.16
C ASN A 81 -21.14 6.56 -19.89
N LYS A 82 -22.41 6.47 -20.29
CA LYS A 82 -23.00 5.35 -21.09
C LYS A 82 -22.13 4.89 -22.27
N GLU A 83 -21.36 5.78 -22.87
CA GLU A 83 -20.48 5.47 -24.00
C GLU A 83 -19.26 4.63 -23.59
N VAL A 84 -18.66 4.89 -22.42
CA VAL A 84 -17.52 4.11 -21.91
C VAL A 84 -17.98 2.71 -21.49
N MET A 85 -19.16 2.61 -20.86
CA MET A 85 -19.80 1.33 -20.56
C MET A 85 -20.09 0.51 -21.83
N GLN A 86 -20.56 1.16 -22.90
CA GLN A 86 -20.79 0.50 -24.20
C GLN A 86 -19.49 0.03 -24.85
N LEU A 87 -18.44 0.84 -24.81
CA LEU A 87 -17.13 0.49 -25.37
C LEU A 87 -16.52 -0.70 -24.64
N ASP A 88 -16.64 -0.74 -23.31
CA ASP A 88 -16.13 -1.83 -22.47
C ASP A 88 -16.93 -3.12 -22.70
N MET A 89 -18.26 -3.02 -22.82
CA MET A 89 -19.13 -4.13 -23.24
C MET A 89 -18.78 -4.66 -24.65
N MET A 90 -18.47 -3.77 -25.60
CA MET A 90 -18.07 -4.17 -26.96
C MET A 90 -16.70 -4.86 -26.94
N ARG A 91 -15.76 -4.36 -26.15
CA ARG A 91 -14.44 -4.99 -25.95
C ARG A 91 -14.55 -6.37 -25.31
N PHE A 92 -15.39 -6.52 -24.30
CA PHE A 92 -15.65 -7.81 -23.67
C PHE A 92 -16.22 -8.83 -24.67
N ARG A 93 -17.16 -8.41 -25.53
CA ARG A 93 -17.68 -9.27 -26.61
C ARG A 93 -16.62 -9.70 -27.62
N LEU A 94 -15.59 -8.87 -27.81
CA LEU A 94 -14.49 -9.12 -28.73
C LEU A 94 -13.28 -9.78 -28.03
N GLY A 95 -13.35 -10.06 -26.72
CA GLY A 95 -12.24 -10.65 -25.95
C GLY A 95 -11.02 -9.74 -25.80
N LEU A 96 -11.20 -8.43 -25.89
CA LEU A 96 -10.13 -7.44 -25.76
C LEU A 96 -9.93 -7.02 -24.29
N PRO A 97 -8.69 -6.84 -23.81
CA PRO A 97 -8.43 -6.43 -22.43
C PRO A 97 -8.92 -5.00 -22.16
N ALA A 98 -9.37 -4.77 -20.92
CA ALA A 98 -9.83 -3.47 -20.45
C ALA A 98 -8.68 -2.45 -20.48
N THR A 99 -8.98 -1.22 -20.89
CA THR A 99 -7.97 -0.15 -20.98
C THR A 99 -7.79 0.53 -19.62
N SER A 100 -7.27 -0.18 -18.61
CA SER A 100 -6.73 0.48 -17.43
C SER A 100 -5.25 0.74 -17.63
N ALA A 101 -4.88 2.03 -17.66
CA ALA A 101 -3.53 2.55 -17.91
C ALA A 101 -2.51 2.26 -16.80
N VAL A 102 -2.63 1.14 -16.07
CA VAL A 102 -1.75 0.78 -14.94
C VAL A 102 -0.94 -0.51 -15.14
N ASP A 103 -1.19 -1.30 -16.19
CA ASP A 103 -0.48 -2.59 -16.40
C ASP A 103 0.48 -2.59 -17.60
N ALA A 104 0.96 -1.42 -18.04
CA ALA A 104 2.00 -1.34 -19.08
C ALA A 104 3.43 -1.60 -18.55
N CYS A 105 3.62 -1.80 -17.23
CA CYS A 105 4.96 -2.01 -16.65
C CYS A 105 5.39 -3.48 -16.61
N ASP A 106 4.46 -4.45 -16.61
CA ASP A 106 4.81 -5.86 -16.37
C ASP A 106 5.22 -6.66 -17.62
N THR A 107 5.06 -6.09 -18.82
CA THR A 107 5.32 -6.83 -20.08
C THR A 107 6.74 -6.65 -20.65
N MET A 108 7.63 -5.89 -19.99
CA MET A 108 9.02 -5.71 -20.45
C MET A 108 10.06 -6.58 -19.72
N ALA A 109 9.67 -7.34 -18.68
CA ALA A 109 10.62 -8.13 -17.89
C ALA A 109 10.85 -9.57 -18.42
N SER A 110 10.00 -10.10 -19.32
CA SER A 110 10.05 -11.52 -19.70
C SER A 110 10.97 -11.84 -20.90
N GLU A 111 11.37 -10.86 -21.71
CA GLU A 111 12.25 -11.13 -22.88
C GLU A 111 13.75 -11.17 -22.50
N GLU A 112 14.16 -10.42 -21.47
CA GLU A 112 15.54 -10.43 -20.95
C GLU A 112 15.92 -11.78 -20.30
N LEU A 113 14.98 -12.41 -19.59
CA LEU A 113 15.23 -13.67 -18.87
C LEU A 113 15.38 -14.88 -19.83
N HIS A 114 14.68 -14.87 -20.97
CA HIS A 114 14.84 -15.89 -22.02
C HIS A 114 16.14 -15.71 -22.82
N SER A 115 16.68 -14.50 -22.93
CA SER A 115 17.99 -14.23 -23.53
C SER A 115 19.14 -14.69 -22.61
N LEU A 116 19.03 -14.44 -21.30
CA LEU A 116 20.02 -14.88 -20.31
C LEU A 116 20.06 -16.40 -20.12
N LEU A 117 18.92 -17.09 -20.17
CA LEU A 117 18.87 -18.55 -20.04
C LEU A 117 19.40 -19.29 -21.29
N ARG A 118 19.48 -18.63 -22.46
CA ARG A 118 20.18 -19.18 -23.64
C ARG A 118 21.69 -18.98 -23.60
N ARG A 119 22.20 -18.03 -22.81
CA ARG A 119 23.65 -17.78 -22.67
C ARG A 119 24.34 -18.69 -21.66
N THR A 120 23.61 -19.31 -20.74
CA THR A 120 24.20 -20.18 -19.70
C THR A 120 24.15 -21.68 -20.02
N SER A 121 23.67 -22.07 -21.20
CA SER A 121 23.70 -23.45 -21.69
C SER A 121 24.84 -23.69 -22.69
N ALA A 122 26.08 -23.50 -22.23
CA ALA A 122 27.28 -24.04 -22.88
C ALA A 122 28.27 -24.49 -21.80
N ARG A 123 27.96 -25.68 -21.26
CA ARG A 123 28.89 -26.76 -20.87
C ARG A 123 30.27 -26.36 -20.27
N LYS A 124 30.42 -26.66 -18.98
CA LYS A 124 31.64 -27.26 -18.36
C LYS A 124 32.11 -28.49 -19.19
N PRO A 125 33.23 -29.18 -18.86
CA PRO A 125 34.60 -28.81 -18.49
C PRO A 125 35.63 -29.48 -19.43
N PHE A 126 36.93 -29.17 -19.28
CA PHE A 126 38.06 -30.12 -19.41
C PHE A 126 39.24 -29.61 -18.58
#